data_AF-A0A0R0EY57-F1
#
_entry.id   AF-A0A0R0EY57-F1
#
_cell.length_a   1.000
_cell.length_b   1.000
_cell.length_c   1.000
_cell.angle_alpha   90.00
_cell.angle_beta   90.00
_cell.angle_gamma   90.00
#
_symmetry.space_group_name_H-M   'P 1'
#
loop_
_entity.id
_entity.type
_entity.pdbx_description
1 polymer ?
#
loop_
_entity_poly.entity_id
_entity_poly.type
_entity_poly.pdbx_seq_one_letter_code
_entity_poly.pdbx_strand_id
1 'polypeptide(L)'
;MYGEIERFIKVWISAILGLCYCYYIAARIPKGFLRLLSLLPILYLFIILLPCSTWHFQAQLLLFSFNKGPLALSPPNIVHFISIASLPITPKQHPPTNKNNTTNTQKPKWLLPLKLLIFAMIARVYEYNEYFHPHFILVLYCLHLYLGLELVFALIATSVQTLFGLEIEPHFNEPYLSSSLQDFGVIDATLWDCGDNTRTRPVPLPCLLMVSRLLHSTVYNHVSCTITGLVGPSCATSAGMFATFLVSGLVHELIYYHVTRVTPTWEVTCFFVLHSVCMVAEVAVKKVVLRRGWRLHRAVSGPLVVAFLAIWANWLFFPQLLRNEMDRKSTEEYVILVDFVKSKIYH
;
A
#
# COMPACT_ATOMS: atom_id res chain seq x y z
N MET A 1 -10.66 4.68 26.99
CA MET A 1 -9.52 3.76 27.25
C MET A 1 -9.92 2.33 27.60
N TYR A 2 -10.41 2.00 28.82
CA TYR A 2 -10.67 0.58 29.17
C TYR A 2 -11.62 -0.17 28.22
N GLY A 3 -12.77 0.43 27.88
CA GLY A 3 -13.72 -0.20 26.96
C GLY A 3 -13.23 -0.32 25.51
N GLU A 4 -12.30 0.54 25.08
CA GLU A 4 -11.70 0.47 23.74
C GLU A 4 -10.68 -0.66 23.66
N ILE A 5 -9.87 -0.84 24.71
CA ILE A 5 -8.91 -1.94 24.82
C ILE A 5 -9.66 -3.29 24.82
N GLU A 6 -10.76 -3.39 25.56
CA GLU A 6 -11.57 -4.62 25.59
C GLU A 6 -12.16 -4.95 24.21
N ARG A 7 -12.71 -3.95 23.51
CA ARG A 7 -13.19 -4.12 22.12
C ARG A 7 -12.06 -4.53 21.19
N PHE A 8 -10.90 -3.90 21.30
CA PHE A 8 -9.72 -4.22 20.50
C PHE A 8 -9.27 -5.68 20.74
N ILE A 9 -9.20 -6.13 21.99
CA ILE A 9 -8.85 -7.52 22.33
C ILE A 9 -9.87 -8.49 21.72
N LYS A 10 -11.18 -8.23 21.88
CA LYS A 10 -12.24 -9.07 21.28
C LYS A 10 -12.14 -9.15 19.76
N VAL A 11 -11.81 -8.02 19.12
CA VAL A 11 -11.57 -7.89 17.68
C VAL A 11 -10.41 -8.80 17.24
N TRP A 12 -9.26 -8.69 17.91
CA TRP A 12 -8.08 -9.50 17.56
C TRP A 12 -8.24 -10.99 17.86
N ILE A 13 -8.91 -11.36 18.95
CA ILE A 13 -9.21 -12.76 19.26
C ILE A 13 -10.06 -13.38 18.14
N SER A 14 -11.14 -12.70 17.75
CA SER A 14 -12.01 -13.22 16.67
C SER A 14 -11.26 -13.27 15.33
N ALA A 15 -10.37 -12.30 15.08
CA ALA A 15 -9.54 -12.31 13.89
C ALA A 15 -8.55 -13.47 13.85
N ILE A 16 -7.86 -13.74 14.95
CA ILE A 16 -6.95 -14.88 15.10
C ILE A 16 -7.73 -16.19 14.93
N LEU A 17 -8.90 -16.34 15.55
CA LEU A 17 -9.75 -17.52 15.38
C LEU A 17 -10.18 -17.73 13.91
N GLY A 18 -10.54 -16.65 13.21
CA GLY A 18 -10.84 -16.70 11.78
C GLY A 18 -9.65 -17.16 10.94
N LEU A 19 -8.45 -16.67 11.23
CA LEU A 19 -7.22 -17.10 10.55
C LEU A 19 -6.85 -18.55 10.87
N CYS A 20 -7.05 -18.99 12.11
CA CYS A 20 -6.89 -20.40 12.50
C CYS A 20 -7.83 -21.30 11.69
N TYR A 21 -9.09 -20.90 11.50
CA TYR A 21 -10.02 -21.61 10.62
C TYR A 21 -9.51 -21.67 9.17
N CYS A 22 -9.01 -20.55 8.64
CA CYS A 22 -8.44 -20.50 7.28
C CYS A 22 -7.26 -21.49 7.13
N TYR A 23 -6.38 -21.54 8.12
CA TYR A 23 -5.19 -22.39 8.10
C TYR A 23 -5.52 -23.89 8.26
N TYR A 24 -6.35 -24.26 9.24
CA TYR A 24 -6.60 -25.67 9.54
C TYR A 24 -7.68 -26.31 8.67
N ILE A 25 -8.72 -25.56 8.30
CA ILE A 25 -9.90 -26.08 7.61
C ILE A 25 -9.88 -25.64 6.15
N ALA A 26 -9.86 -24.33 5.86
CA ALA A 26 -9.99 -23.85 4.48
C ALA A 26 -8.79 -24.26 3.60
N ALA A 27 -7.59 -24.40 4.17
CA ALA A 27 -6.42 -24.92 3.47
C ALA A 27 -6.61 -26.35 2.93
N ARG A 28 -7.44 -27.17 3.59
CA ARG A 28 -7.73 -28.57 3.20
C ARG A 28 -8.77 -28.66 2.08
N ILE A 29 -9.54 -27.61 1.85
CA ILE A 29 -10.54 -27.56 0.79
C ILE A 29 -9.83 -27.35 -0.55
N PRO A 30 -10.23 -28.05 -1.63
CA PRO A 30 -9.60 -27.89 -2.95
C PRO A 30 -9.64 -26.42 -3.40
N LYS A 31 -8.56 -26.01 -4.08
CA LYS A 31 -8.39 -24.66 -4.62
C LYS A 31 -9.56 -24.24 -5.51
N GLY A 32 -9.90 -22.96 -5.49
CA GLY A 32 -10.93 -22.36 -6.34
C GLY A 32 -12.21 -22.03 -5.58
N PHE A 33 -13.35 -22.17 -6.26
CA PHE A 33 -14.64 -21.65 -5.79
C PHE A 33 -15.09 -22.25 -4.44
N LEU A 34 -14.85 -23.54 -4.19
CA LEU A 34 -15.21 -24.18 -2.92
C LEU A 34 -14.43 -23.60 -1.74
N ARG A 35 -13.13 -23.33 -1.92
CA ARG A 35 -12.32 -22.67 -0.90
C ARG A 35 -12.80 -21.23 -0.68
N LEU A 36 -13.15 -20.51 -1.74
CA LEU A 36 -13.72 -19.16 -1.62
C LEU A 36 -15.03 -19.16 -0.83
N LEU A 37 -15.95 -20.08 -1.13
CA LEU A 37 -17.23 -20.18 -0.42
C LEU A 37 -17.02 -20.47 1.07
N SER A 38 -16.06 -21.33 1.40
CA SER A 38 -15.71 -21.63 2.80
C SER A 38 -15.12 -20.44 3.57
N LEU A 39 -14.52 -19.48 2.85
CA LEU A 39 -13.90 -18.28 3.42
C LEU A 39 -14.87 -17.10 3.49
N LEU A 40 -15.99 -17.14 2.77
CA LEU A 40 -16.99 -16.07 2.73
C LEU A 40 -17.50 -15.64 4.12
N PRO A 41 -17.78 -16.57 5.06
CA PRO A 41 -18.14 -16.18 6.43
C PRO A 41 -17.04 -15.41 7.16
N ILE A 42 -15.76 -15.78 6.94
CA ILE A 42 -14.61 -15.13 7.55
C ILE A 42 -14.35 -13.76 6.92
N LEU A 43 -14.52 -13.65 5.60
CA LEU A 43 -14.44 -12.37 4.89
C LEU A 43 -15.50 -11.41 5.43
N TYR A 44 -16.75 -11.88 5.61
CA TYR A 44 -17.83 -11.08 6.19
C TYR A 44 -17.52 -10.65 7.63
N LEU A 45 -17.00 -11.57 8.46
CA LEU A 45 -16.55 -11.24 9.82
C LEU A 45 -15.48 -10.15 9.80
N PHE A 46 -14.50 -10.22 8.90
CA PHE A 46 -13.47 -9.19 8.79
C PHE A 46 -14.00 -7.84 8.31
N ILE A 47 -15.01 -7.81 7.44
CA ILE A 47 -15.72 -6.57 7.05
C ILE A 47 -16.25 -5.85 8.28
N ILE A 48 -16.93 -6.57 9.16
CA ILE A 48 -17.56 -6.00 10.35
C ILE A 48 -16.52 -5.57 11.38
N LEU A 49 -15.49 -6.39 11.57
CA LEU A 49 -14.67 -6.34 12.76
C LEU A 49 -13.41 -5.48 12.61
N LEU A 50 -12.78 -5.48 11.43
CA LEU A 50 -11.57 -4.71 11.15
C LEU A 50 -11.74 -3.79 9.94
N PRO A 51 -12.74 -2.88 9.93
CA PRO A 51 -13.08 -2.05 8.77
C PRO A 51 -11.86 -1.39 8.09
N CYS A 52 -10.89 -0.91 8.86
CA CYS A 52 -9.71 -0.23 8.35
C CYS A 52 -8.65 -1.19 7.76
N SER A 53 -8.55 -2.43 8.27
CA SER A 53 -7.60 -3.45 7.78
C SER A 53 -8.23 -4.42 6.78
N THR A 54 -9.56 -4.35 6.61
CA THR A 54 -10.41 -5.23 5.79
C THR A 54 -9.76 -5.62 4.49
N TRP A 55 -9.32 -4.64 3.73
CA TRP A 55 -8.96 -4.86 2.35
C TRP A 55 -7.72 -5.77 2.24
N HIS A 56 -6.75 -5.63 3.15
CA HIS A 56 -5.53 -6.42 3.11
C HIS A 56 -5.83 -7.88 3.45
N PHE A 57 -6.50 -8.12 4.58
CA PHE A 57 -6.95 -9.44 5.00
C PHE A 57 -7.79 -10.11 3.91
N GLN A 58 -8.76 -9.37 3.37
CA GLN A 58 -9.70 -9.91 2.38
C GLN A 58 -9.00 -10.24 1.06
N ALA A 59 -8.16 -9.35 0.56
CA ALA A 59 -7.48 -9.60 -0.71
C ALA A 59 -6.45 -10.72 -0.58
N GLN A 60 -5.78 -10.85 0.57
CA GLN A 60 -4.89 -11.99 0.82
C GLN A 60 -5.66 -13.31 0.96
N LEU A 61 -6.79 -13.34 1.67
CA LEU A 61 -7.65 -14.52 1.76
C LEU A 61 -8.27 -14.89 0.41
N LEU A 62 -8.63 -13.89 -0.41
CA LEU A 62 -9.11 -14.10 -1.77
C LEU A 62 -8.02 -14.74 -2.62
N LEU A 63 -6.78 -14.24 -2.56
CA LEU A 63 -5.64 -14.87 -3.22
C LEU A 63 -5.40 -16.31 -2.72
N PHE A 64 -5.48 -16.52 -1.41
CA PHE A 64 -5.34 -17.84 -0.78
C PHE A 64 -6.42 -18.84 -1.26
N SER A 65 -7.63 -18.36 -1.53
CA SER A 65 -8.73 -19.19 -2.09
C SER A 65 -8.35 -19.81 -3.45
N PHE A 66 -7.57 -19.09 -4.26
CA PHE A 66 -7.08 -19.51 -5.57
C PHE A 66 -5.64 -20.05 -5.54
N ASN A 67 -5.09 -20.29 -4.34
CA ASN A 67 -3.71 -20.73 -4.13
C ASN A 67 -2.67 -19.79 -4.77
N LYS A 68 -2.94 -18.49 -4.72
CA LYS A 68 -2.06 -17.40 -5.17
C LYS A 68 -1.62 -16.55 -3.98
N GLY A 69 -0.59 -15.72 -4.19
CA GLY A 69 -0.10 -14.79 -3.18
C GLY A 69 0.77 -15.41 -2.10
N PRO A 70 1.28 -14.61 -1.15
CA PRO A 70 2.26 -15.04 -0.15
C PRO A 70 1.71 -16.09 0.83
N LEU A 71 0.39 -16.15 1.03
CA LEU A 71 -0.25 -17.14 1.90
C LEU A 71 -0.33 -18.55 1.30
N ALA A 72 -0.30 -18.69 -0.03
CA ALA A 72 -0.35 -19.99 -0.69
C ALA A 72 0.99 -20.74 -0.60
N LEU A 73 2.09 -20.01 -0.40
CA LEU A 73 3.41 -20.56 -0.13
C LEU A 73 3.43 -21.03 1.32
N SER A 74 2.96 -22.27 1.54
CA SER A 74 2.81 -22.97 2.82
C SER A 74 3.81 -22.51 3.88
N PRO A 75 3.46 -21.54 4.73
CA PRO A 75 4.27 -21.24 5.89
C PRO A 75 4.15 -22.45 6.82
N PRO A 76 5.25 -23.08 7.25
CA PRO A 76 5.19 -24.30 8.05
C PRO A 76 4.45 -24.10 9.37
N ASN A 77 4.40 -22.86 9.87
CA ASN A 77 3.79 -22.53 11.16
C ASN A 77 2.59 -21.61 11.00
N ILE A 78 1.56 -21.86 11.80
CA ILE A 78 0.36 -21.01 11.90
C ILE A 78 0.68 -19.55 12.22
N VAL A 79 1.71 -19.31 13.04
CA VAL A 79 2.14 -17.96 13.40
C VAL A 79 2.62 -17.20 12.17
N HIS A 80 3.40 -17.84 11.31
CA HIS A 80 3.83 -17.25 10.04
C HIS A 80 2.64 -16.96 9.12
N PHE A 81 1.67 -17.88 9.06
CA PHE A 81 0.44 -17.66 8.30
C PHE A 81 -0.35 -16.46 8.83
N ILE A 82 -0.54 -16.36 10.15
CA ILE A 82 -1.24 -15.25 10.78
C ILE A 82 -0.51 -13.93 10.56
N SER A 83 0.82 -13.88 10.73
CA SER A 83 1.63 -12.67 10.51
C SER A 83 1.56 -12.20 9.06
N ILE A 84 1.69 -13.11 8.09
CA ILE A 84 1.59 -12.77 6.67
C ILE A 84 0.17 -12.32 6.33
N ALA A 85 -0.86 -12.95 6.92
CA ALA A 85 -2.27 -12.63 6.66
C ALA A 85 -2.71 -11.29 7.28
N SER A 86 -2.07 -10.88 8.37
CA SER A 86 -2.47 -9.72 9.16
C SER A 86 -1.66 -8.46 8.91
N LEU A 87 -0.43 -8.62 8.48
CA LEU A 87 0.49 -7.52 8.28
C LEU A 87 0.84 -7.41 6.79
N PRO A 88 1.01 -6.19 6.27
CA PRO A 88 1.36 -5.96 4.87
C PRO A 88 2.81 -6.35 4.58
N ILE A 89 3.17 -7.62 4.74
CA ILE A 89 4.53 -8.14 4.74
C ILE A 89 4.68 -9.18 3.66
N THR A 90 5.64 -8.97 2.75
CA THR A 90 6.01 -9.99 1.76
C THR A 90 7.28 -10.67 2.26
N PRO A 91 7.24 -11.94 2.68
CA PRO A 91 8.47 -12.67 2.95
C PRO A 91 9.26 -12.84 1.64
N LYS A 92 10.58 -12.69 1.69
CA LYS A 92 11.43 -13.01 0.53
C LYS A 92 11.35 -14.50 0.22
N GLN A 93 10.94 -14.85 -0.98
CA GLN A 93 10.63 -16.25 -1.35
C GLN A 93 11.84 -17.09 -1.76
N HIS A 94 13.02 -16.49 -1.95
CA HIS A 94 14.26 -17.22 -2.20
C HIS A 94 15.46 -16.49 -1.58
N PRO A 95 16.30 -17.16 -0.76
CA PRO A 95 17.65 -16.65 -0.51
C PRO A 95 18.39 -16.58 -1.85
N PRO A 96 19.21 -15.56 -2.12
CA PRO A 96 19.87 -15.40 -3.42
C PRO A 96 20.79 -16.60 -3.69
N THR A 97 20.37 -17.49 -4.59
CA THR A 97 21.18 -18.58 -5.13
C THR A 97 22.19 -18.02 -6.13
N ASN A 98 23.06 -17.12 -5.68
CA ASN A 98 24.33 -16.78 -6.29
C ASN A 98 25.08 -15.82 -5.36
N LYS A 99 26.20 -16.28 -4.79
CA LYS A 99 27.20 -15.47 -4.07
C LYS A 99 28.00 -14.56 -5.03
N ASN A 100 27.33 -13.89 -5.96
CA ASN A 100 27.97 -12.92 -6.85
C ASN A 100 27.60 -11.52 -6.38
N ASN A 101 28.43 -10.98 -5.50
CA ASN A 101 28.73 -9.56 -5.30
C ASN A 101 27.73 -8.56 -5.89
N THR A 102 26.50 -8.54 -5.37
CA THR A 102 25.75 -7.30 -5.29
C THR A 102 25.89 -6.86 -3.86
N THR A 103 26.63 -5.77 -3.66
CA THR A 103 26.63 -5.03 -2.41
C THR A 103 25.17 -4.81 -2.04
N ASN A 104 24.64 -5.58 -1.09
CA ASN A 104 23.49 -5.16 -0.33
C ASN A 104 23.94 -3.84 0.27
N THR A 105 23.52 -2.74 -0.35
CA THR A 105 23.71 -1.40 0.18
C THR A 105 22.90 -1.40 1.47
N GLN A 106 23.54 -1.86 2.54
CA GLN A 106 23.00 -1.87 3.88
C GLN A 106 22.76 -0.40 4.15
N LYS A 107 21.51 0.05 3.95
CA LYS A 107 21.13 1.45 4.08
C LYS A 107 21.70 1.89 5.42
N PRO A 108 22.57 2.91 5.43
CA PRO A 108 23.42 3.10 6.58
C PRO A 108 22.53 3.44 7.78
N LYS A 109 22.80 2.81 8.93
CA LYS A 109 21.92 2.82 10.11
C LYS A 109 21.55 4.24 10.58
N TRP A 110 22.36 5.25 10.23
CA TRP A 110 22.13 6.67 10.51
C TRP A 110 20.94 7.29 9.74
N LEU A 111 20.44 6.65 8.68
CA LEU A 111 19.28 7.15 7.95
C LEU A 111 18.00 7.08 8.80
N LEU A 112 17.85 6.10 9.69
CA LEU A 112 16.67 5.99 10.55
C LEU A 112 16.56 7.14 11.56
N PRO A 113 17.58 7.45 12.39
CA PRO A 113 17.51 8.59 13.29
C PRO A 113 17.40 9.91 12.52
N LEU A 114 18.02 10.03 11.33
CA LEU A 114 17.80 11.20 10.48
C LEU A 114 16.33 11.32 10.04
N LYS A 115 15.68 10.25 9.59
CA LYS A 115 14.26 10.27 9.20
C LYS A 115 13.35 10.62 10.36
N LEU A 116 13.61 10.06 11.54
CA LEU A 116 12.89 10.40 12.77
C LEU A 116 13.09 11.87 13.16
N LEU A 117 14.32 12.39 13.03
CA LEU A 117 14.62 13.80 13.27
C LEU A 117 13.88 14.70 12.28
N ILE A 118 13.92 14.40 10.98
CA ILE A 118 13.18 15.16 9.96
C ILE A 118 11.68 15.11 10.25
N PHE A 119 11.13 13.93 10.58
CA PHE A 119 9.72 13.76 10.92
C PHE A 119 9.31 14.63 12.12
N ALA A 120 10.12 14.63 13.19
CA ALA A 120 9.89 15.47 14.37
C ALA A 120 10.04 16.96 14.07
N MET A 121 11.01 17.35 13.25
CA MET A 121 11.20 18.74 12.83
C MET A 121 10.00 19.26 12.02
N ILE A 122 9.46 18.44 11.10
CA ILE A 122 8.24 18.81 10.36
C ILE A 122 7.07 19.02 11.31
N ALA A 123 6.90 18.12 12.30
CA ALA A 123 5.84 18.25 13.30
C ALA A 123 5.97 19.56 14.12
N ARG A 124 7.20 19.98 14.46
CA ARG A 124 7.46 21.27 15.11
C ARG A 124 7.15 22.47 14.21
N VAL A 125 7.41 22.37 12.91
CA VAL A 125 7.12 23.46 11.95
C VAL A 125 5.61 23.73 11.85
N TYR A 126 4.75 22.74 12.07
CA TYR A 126 3.29 22.94 12.08
C TYR A 126 2.80 23.88 13.19
N GLU A 127 3.52 24.01 14.31
CA GLU A 127 3.20 25.01 15.35
C GLU A 127 3.34 26.46 14.85
N TYR A 128 4.07 26.65 13.74
CA TYR A 128 4.31 27.95 13.09
C TYR A 128 3.64 28.04 11.71
N ASN A 129 2.60 27.22 11.47
CA ASN A 129 1.97 27.10 10.15
C ASN A 129 1.47 28.45 9.58
N GLU A 130 1.06 29.38 10.45
CA GLU A 130 0.55 30.71 10.08
C GLU A 130 1.56 31.57 9.34
N TYR A 131 2.87 31.31 9.50
CA TYR A 131 3.94 32.10 8.88
C TYR A 131 4.37 31.60 7.50
N PHE A 132 3.93 30.41 7.10
CA PHE A 132 4.39 29.77 5.88
C PHE A 132 3.36 29.82 4.76
N HIS A 133 3.86 29.91 3.52
CA HIS A 133 3.00 29.88 2.34
C HIS A 133 2.22 28.55 2.26
N PRO A 134 0.92 28.53 1.89
CA PRO A 134 0.11 27.31 1.82
C PRO A 134 0.75 26.16 1.01
N HIS A 135 1.40 26.48 -0.12
CA HIS A 135 2.14 25.49 -0.91
C HIS A 135 3.34 24.87 -0.17
N PHE A 136 4.03 25.62 0.68
CA PHE A 136 5.12 25.08 1.48
C PHE A 136 4.58 24.09 2.53
N ILE A 137 3.51 24.48 3.21
CA ILE A 137 2.81 23.62 4.18
C ILE A 137 2.32 22.32 3.53
N LEU A 138 1.78 22.39 2.32
CA LEU A 138 1.40 21.21 1.54
C LEU A 138 2.58 20.26 1.29
N VAL A 139 3.74 20.79 0.88
CA VAL A 139 4.95 19.99 0.66
C VAL A 139 5.37 19.31 1.96
N LEU A 140 5.27 20.01 3.10
CA LEU A 140 5.50 19.42 4.40
C LEU A 140 4.51 18.30 4.71
N TYR A 141 3.21 18.45 4.42
CA TYR A 141 2.22 17.39 4.58
C TYR A 141 2.52 16.14 3.74
N CYS A 142 2.89 16.32 2.47
CA CYS A 142 3.33 15.21 1.61
C CYS A 142 4.52 14.48 2.22
N LEU A 143 5.53 15.23 2.69
CA LEU A 143 6.73 14.67 3.28
C LEU A 143 6.44 13.97 4.62
N HIS A 144 5.60 14.57 5.47
CA HIS A 144 5.20 14.03 6.76
C HIS A 144 4.42 12.73 6.59
N LEU A 145 3.45 12.68 5.67
CA LEU A 145 2.69 11.47 5.35
C LEU A 145 3.61 10.35 4.83
N TYR A 146 4.50 10.68 3.89
CA TYR A 146 5.45 9.73 3.33
C TYR A 146 6.39 9.16 4.41
N LEU A 147 7.01 10.03 5.21
CA LEU A 147 7.91 9.61 6.29
C LEU A 147 7.17 8.82 7.36
N GLY A 148 5.95 9.22 7.74
CA GLY A 148 5.13 8.51 8.72
C GLY A 148 4.80 7.10 8.26
N LEU A 149 4.34 6.94 7.02
CA LEU A 149 4.08 5.61 6.44
C LEU A 149 5.35 4.76 6.37
N GLU A 150 6.49 5.34 5.94
CA GLU A 150 7.76 4.62 5.90
C GLU A 150 8.21 4.14 7.28
N LEU A 151 8.09 4.98 8.30
CA LEU A 151 8.44 4.64 9.69
C LEU A 151 7.53 3.56 10.27
N VAL A 152 6.22 3.66 10.05
CA VAL A 152 5.25 2.64 10.52
C VAL A 152 5.52 1.29 9.86
N PHE A 153 5.73 1.25 8.55
CA PHE A 153 6.05 -0.01 7.88
C PHE A 153 7.42 -0.56 8.27
N ALA A 154 8.42 0.30 8.48
CA ALA A 154 9.71 -0.12 9.00
C ALA A 154 9.59 -0.72 10.41
N LEU A 155 8.75 -0.14 11.28
CA LEU A 155 8.48 -0.67 12.61
C LEU A 155 7.78 -2.04 12.54
N ILE A 156 6.77 -2.18 11.69
CA ILE A 156 6.08 -3.46 11.47
C ILE A 156 7.07 -4.51 10.94
N ALA A 157 7.88 -4.14 9.93
CA ALA A 157 8.84 -5.05 9.32
C ALA A 157 9.93 -5.49 10.30
N THR A 158 10.50 -4.56 11.07
CA THR A 158 11.52 -4.86 12.09
C THR A 158 10.94 -5.70 13.23
N SER A 159 9.72 -5.43 13.67
CA SER A 159 9.03 -6.23 14.69
C SER A 159 8.81 -7.67 14.22
N VAL A 160 8.39 -7.87 12.97
CA VAL A 160 8.19 -9.22 12.43
C VAL A 160 9.50 -9.93 12.14
N GLN A 161 10.52 -9.24 11.64
CA GLN A 161 11.88 -9.78 11.49
C GLN A 161 12.45 -10.26 12.82
N THR A 162 12.29 -9.46 13.89
CA THR A 162 12.84 -9.78 15.22
C THR A 162 12.07 -10.88 15.92
N LEU A 163 10.73 -10.89 15.84
CA LEU A 163 9.90 -11.89 16.51
C LEU A 163 9.86 -13.24 15.77
N PHE A 164 9.93 -13.25 14.44
CA PHE A 164 9.68 -14.44 13.63
C PHE A 164 10.85 -14.84 12.72
N GLY A 165 11.91 -14.04 12.61
CA GLY A 165 13.07 -14.34 11.77
C GLY A 165 12.79 -14.28 10.26
N LEU A 166 11.66 -13.69 9.85
CA LEU A 166 11.29 -13.55 8.44
C LEU A 166 12.08 -12.43 7.77
N GLU A 167 12.81 -12.71 6.70
CA GLU A 167 13.33 -11.64 5.83
C GLU A 167 12.18 -11.00 5.03
N ILE A 168 11.98 -9.69 5.23
CA ILE A 168 10.89 -8.92 4.61
C ILE A 168 11.45 -8.03 3.50
N GLU A 169 10.75 -7.97 2.37
CA GLU A 169 11.04 -7.02 1.30
C GLU A 169 10.69 -5.58 1.71
N PRO A 170 11.53 -4.58 1.42
CA PRO A 170 11.22 -3.19 1.76
C PRO A 170 9.91 -2.71 1.10
N HIS A 171 9.08 -1.96 1.83
CA HIS A 171 7.77 -1.51 1.36
C HIS A 171 7.81 -0.41 0.29
N PHE A 172 8.86 0.42 0.30
CA PHE A 172 9.06 1.54 -0.62
C PHE A 172 10.38 1.41 -1.37
N ASN A 173 10.38 1.84 -2.63
CA ASN A 173 11.60 1.89 -3.47
C ASN A 173 11.87 3.31 -3.99
N GLU A 174 12.12 4.26 -3.08
CA GLU A 174 12.56 5.64 -3.40
C GLU A 174 11.63 6.40 -4.37
N PRO A 175 10.38 6.72 -3.95
CA PRO A 175 9.36 7.27 -4.84
C PRO A 175 9.65 8.63 -5.43
N TYR A 176 10.50 9.41 -4.77
CA TYR A 176 10.92 10.71 -5.25
C TYR A 176 11.79 10.66 -6.53
N LEU A 177 12.26 9.48 -6.96
CA LEU A 177 13.08 9.32 -8.18
C LEU A 177 12.27 8.90 -9.42
N SER A 178 10.96 8.71 -9.31
CA SER A 178 10.10 8.28 -10.42
C SER A 178 10.07 9.30 -11.56
N SER A 179 10.18 8.86 -12.81
CA SER A 179 10.24 9.73 -13.99
C SER A 179 8.93 9.83 -14.78
N SER A 180 7.88 9.16 -14.31
CA SER A 180 6.60 8.97 -14.98
C SER A 180 5.51 8.71 -13.94
N LEU A 181 4.24 9.02 -14.24
CA LEU A 181 3.13 8.58 -13.38
C LEU A 181 3.02 7.06 -13.40
N GLN A 182 3.37 6.41 -14.54
CA GLN A 182 3.61 4.97 -14.57
C GLN A 182 4.62 4.60 -13.52
N ASP A 183 5.83 5.16 -13.54
CA ASP A 183 6.92 4.91 -12.56
C ASP A 183 6.58 5.29 -11.11
N PHE A 184 5.58 6.12 -10.86
CA PHE A 184 5.13 6.45 -9.50
C PHE A 184 3.98 5.54 -9.05
N GLY A 185 3.19 5.08 -10.02
CA GLY A 185 1.95 4.32 -9.85
C GLY A 185 2.14 2.81 -9.80
N VAL A 186 1.03 2.13 -9.52
CA VAL A 186 0.94 0.76 -9.04
C VAL A 186 1.22 -0.32 -10.12
N ILE A 187 1.26 0.03 -11.40
CA ILE A 187 1.13 -0.96 -12.49
C ILE A 187 2.01 -0.62 -13.69
N ASP A 188 3.10 -1.36 -13.90
CA ASP A 188 3.67 -1.52 -15.24
C ASP A 188 2.88 -2.60 -15.99
N ALA A 189 1.82 -2.17 -16.65
CA ALA A 189 0.95 -3.03 -17.44
C ALA A 189 1.65 -3.63 -18.67
N THR A 190 2.80 -3.06 -19.07
CA THR A 190 3.51 -3.45 -20.28
C THR A 190 4.32 -4.74 -20.10
N LEU A 191 4.61 -5.10 -18.85
CA LEU A 191 5.54 -6.19 -18.55
C LEU A 191 4.86 -7.55 -18.35
N TRP A 192 3.54 -7.59 -18.17
CA TRP A 192 2.78 -8.81 -17.83
C TRP A 192 1.55 -8.94 -18.72
N ASP A 193 1.77 -9.27 -19.99
CA ASP A 193 0.68 -9.74 -20.86
C ASP A 193 0.19 -11.11 -20.35
N CYS A 194 -1.12 -11.40 -20.41
CA CYS A 194 -1.77 -12.57 -19.78
C CYS A 194 -1.30 -13.96 -20.32
N GLY A 195 -0.18 -14.04 -21.05
CA GLY A 195 0.27 -15.23 -21.79
C GLY A 195 1.72 -15.68 -21.62
N ASP A 196 2.58 -14.97 -20.89
CA ASP A 196 3.99 -15.36 -20.75
C ASP A 196 4.51 -15.30 -19.30
N ASN A 197 4.51 -16.46 -18.64
CA ASN A 197 5.08 -16.64 -17.29
C ASN A 197 6.62 -16.69 -17.28
N THR A 198 7.30 -16.52 -18.41
CA THR A 198 8.74 -16.83 -18.52
C THR A 198 9.68 -15.63 -18.61
N ARG A 199 9.17 -14.39 -18.58
CA ARG A 199 10.03 -13.21 -18.82
C ARG A 199 9.69 -11.95 -18.04
N THR A 200 9.74 -12.01 -16.72
CA THR A 200 9.39 -10.85 -15.89
C THR A 200 10.42 -10.60 -14.80
N ARG A 201 11.35 -9.65 -15.05
CA ARG A 201 12.07 -8.99 -13.96
C ARG A 201 11.16 -7.89 -13.41
N PRO A 202 10.73 -7.93 -12.14
CA PRO A 202 9.96 -6.83 -11.57
C PRO A 202 10.88 -5.60 -11.48
N VAL A 203 10.50 -4.49 -12.13
CA VAL A 203 10.98 -3.17 -11.71
C VAL A 203 10.05 -2.73 -10.60
N PRO A 204 10.48 -2.70 -9.33
CA PRO A 204 9.60 -2.34 -8.23
C PRO A 204 9.42 -0.83 -8.26
N LEU A 205 8.24 -0.41 -8.70
CA LEU A 205 7.81 0.96 -8.59
C LEU A 205 7.44 1.33 -7.15
N PRO A 206 7.55 2.59 -6.77
CA PRO A 206 8.15 2.93 -5.51
C PRO A 206 7.15 3.12 -4.37
N CYS A 207 5.86 3.00 -4.62
CA CYS A 207 4.81 3.17 -3.61
C CYS A 207 4.14 1.82 -3.25
N LEU A 208 4.30 1.42 -1.99
CA LEU A 208 3.66 0.28 -1.31
C LEU A 208 3.59 -1.01 -2.14
N LEU A 209 4.76 -1.57 -2.44
CA LEU A 209 4.96 -2.75 -3.31
C LEU A 209 4.00 -3.90 -3.02
N MET A 210 3.73 -4.17 -1.74
CA MET A 210 2.80 -5.21 -1.31
C MET A 210 1.37 -4.97 -1.84
N VAL A 211 0.87 -3.76 -1.65
CA VAL A 211 -0.49 -3.36 -2.01
C VAL A 211 -0.65 -3.30 -3.52
N SER A 212 0.39 -2.84 -4.20
CA SER A 212 0.47 -2.86 -5.64
C SER A 212 0.37 -4.28 -6.20
N ARG A 213 1.15 -5.23 -5.66
CA ARG A 213 1.06 -6.65 -6.05
C ARG A 213 -0.30 -7.26 -5.75
N LEU A 214 -0.88 -6.91 -4.61
CA LEU A 214 -2.17 -7.40 -4.16
C LEU A 214 -3.28 -6.96 -5.12
N LEU A 215 -3.39 -5.65 -5.36
CA LEU A 215 -4.33 -5.05 -6.30
C LEU A 215 -4.12 -5.54 -7.74
N HIS A 216 -2.86 -5.68 -8.16
CA HIS A 216 -2.53 -6.22 -9.47
C HIS A 216 -3.06 -7.65 -9.64
N SER A 217 -2.83 -8.51 -8.65
CA SER A 217 -3.23 -9.91 -8.75
C SER A 217 -4.74 -10.12 -8.55
N THR A 218 -5.42 -9.30 -7.75
CA THR A 218 -6.86 -9.47 -7.46
C THR A 218 -7.76 -8.72 -8.43
N VAL A 219 -7.36 -7.52 -8.86
CA VAL A 219 -8.20 -6.63 -9.68
C VAL A 219 -7.67 -6.54 -11.10
N TYR A 220 -6.44 -6.06 -11.30
CA TYR A 220 -5.90 -5.81 -12.65
C TYR A 220 -5.95 -7.06 -13.52
N ASN A 221 -5.29 -8.14 -13.09
CA ASN A 221 -5.23 -9.39 -13.84
C ASN A 221 -6.62 -9.97 -14.08
N HIS A 222 -7.49 -9.89 -13.08
CA HIS A 222 -8.83 -10.45 -13.19
C HIS A 222 -9.66 -9.69 -14.23
N VAL A 223 -9.69 -8.36 -14.15
CA VAL A 223 -10.44 -7.50 -15.07
C VAL A 223 -9.84 -7.58 -16.47
N SER A 224 -8.53 -7.39 -16.60
CA SER A 224 -7.85 -7.41 -17.90
C SER A 224 -8.03 -8.75 -18.60
N CYS A 225 -7.71 -9.88 -17.99
CA CYS A 225 -7.85 -11.16 -18.70
C CYS A 225 -9.32 -11.49 -19.03
N THR A 226 -10.30 -11.08 -18.21
CA THR A 226 -11.73 -11.34 -18.47
C THR A 226 -12.23 -10.59 -19.70
N ILE A 227 -11.81 -9.34 -19.91
CA ILE A 227 -12.30 -8.53 -21.02
C ILE A 227 -11.36 -8.53 -22.24
N THR A 228 -10.15 -9.08 -22.12
CA THR A 228 -9.16 -9.14 -23.23
C THR A 228 -9.76 -9.78 -24.47
N GLY A 229 -10.54 -10.86 -24.30
CA GLY A 229 -11.21 -11.53 -25.42
C GLY A 229 -12.32 -10.70 -26.09
N LEU A 230 -12.89 -9.72 -25.38
CA LEU A 230 -14.02 -8.93 -25.87
C LEU A 230 -13.61 -7.60 -26.51
N VAL A 231 -12.65 -6.88 -25.91
CA VAL A 231 -12.27 -5.50 -26.31
C VAL A 231 -10.84 -5.38 -26.83
N GLY A 232 -10.10 -6.49 -26.86
CA GLY A 232 -8.70 -6.55 -27.26
C GLY A 232 -7.72 -6.09 -26.15
N PRO A 233 -6.42 -6.40 -26.31
CA PRO A 233 -5.44 -6.25 -25.23
C PRO A 233 -5.26 -4.82 -24.73
N SER A 234 -5.19 -3.84 -25.63
CA SER A 234 -4.93 -2.45 -25.23
C SER A 234 -6.09 -1.83 -24.43
N CYS A 235 -7.33 -2.19 -24.76
CA CYS A 235 -8.50 -1.72 -24.02
C CYS A 235 -8.61 -2.45 -22.67
N ALA A 236 -8.30 -3.75 -22.65
CA ALA A 236 -8.26 -4.56 -21.44
C ALA A 236 -7.21 -4.09 -20.43
N THR A 237 -6.04 -3.65 -20.90
CA THR A 237 -5.02 -2.99 -20.07
C THR A 237 -5.56 -1.71 -19.44
N SER A 238 -6.19 -0.82 -20.24
CA SER A 238 -6.75 0.43 -19.73
C SER A 238 -7.86 0.20 -18.71
N ALA A 239 -8.75 -0.75 -18.97
CA ALA A 239 -9.81 -1.11 -18.04
C ALA A 239 -9.28 -1.75 -16.75
N GLY A 240 -8.25 -2.60 -16.84
CA GLY A 240 -7.59 -3.15 -15.65
C GLY A 240 -6.94 -2.08 -14.79
N MET A 241 -6.26 -1.10 -15.41
CA MET A 241 -5.70 0.05 -14.70
C MET A 241 -6.81 0.84 -14.01
N PHE A 242 -7.86 1.21 -14.75
CA PHE A 242 -9.00 1.95 -14.21
C PHE A 242 -9.67 1.24 -13.04
N ALA A 243 -9.97 -0.05 -13.19
CA ALA A 243 -10.58 -0.85 -12.14
C ALA A 243 -9.69 -0.92 -10.89
N THR A 244 -8.37 -1.05 -11.07
CA THR A 244 -7.42 -1.11 -9.96
C THR A 244 -7.38 0.19 -9.16
N PHE A 245 -7.30 1.32 -9.86
CA PHE A 245 -7.33 2.63 -9.22
C PHE A 245 -8.68 2.93 -8.57
N LEU A 246 -9.79 2.52 -9.19
CA LEU A 246 -11.12 2.65 -8.60
C LEU A 246 -11.21 1.87 -7.28
N VAL A 247 -10.81 0.60 -7.26
CA VAL A 247 -10.80 -0.22 -6.03
C VAL A 247 -9.86 0.39 -4.99
N SER A 248 -8.68 0.86 -5.39
CA SER A 248 -7.77 1.57 -4.49
C SER A 248 -8.42 2.82 -3.89
N GLY A 249 -9.09 3.65 -4.70
CA GLY A 249 -9.79 4.85 -4.26
C GLY A 249 -10.90 4.55 -3.27
N LEU A 250 -11.72 3.53 -3.54
CA LEU A 250 -12.77 3.07 -2.63
C LEU A 250 -12.22 2.61 -1.28
N VAL A 251 -11.10 1.87 -1.28
CA VAL A 251 -10.43 1.44 -0.05
C VAL A 251 -9.91 2.65 0.72
N HIS A 252 -9.32 3.64 0.06
CA HIS A 252 -8.84 4.85 0.73
C HIS A 252 -9.99 5.69 1.29
N GLU A 253 -11.11 5.81 0.57
CA GLU A 253 -12.32 6.50 1.06
C GLU A 253 -12.87 5.81 2.31
N LEU A 254 -12.88 4.47 2.33
CA LEU A 254 -13.29 3.69 3.50
C LEU A 254 -12.35 3.93 4.69
N ILE A 255 -11.03 3.93 4.46
CA ILE A 255 -10.03 4.25 5.49
C ILE A 255 -10.29 5.66 6.04
N TYR A 256 -10.51 6.65 5.17
CA TYR A 256 -10.80 8.03 5.56
C TYR A 256 -12.08 8.12 6.37
N TYR A 257 -13.15 7.44 5.97
CA TYR A 257 -14.40 7.35 6.73
C TYR A 257 -14.16 6.82 8.15
N HIS A 258 -13.31 5.80 8.31
CA HIS A 258 -13.03 5.22 9.63
C HIS A 258 -12.11 6.08 10.50
N VAL A 259 -11.12 6.75 9.89
CA VAL A 259 -10.17 7.62 10.60
C VAL A 259 -10.84 8.94 10.99
N THR A 260 -11.53 9.58 10.06
CA THR A 260 -12.16 10.90 10.30
C THR A 260 -13.52 10.80 10.98
N ARG A 261 -14.20 9.66 10.88
CA ARG A 261 -15.59 9.44 11.34
C ARG A 261 -16.60 10.38 10.68
N VAL A 262 -16.25 10.93 9.51
CA VAL A 262 -17.12 11.79 8.70
C VAL A 262 -17.55 11.03 7.45
N THR A 263 -18.77 11.32 6.97
CA THR A 263 -19.32 10.71 5.74
C THR A 263 -18.38 10.88 4.54
N PRO A 264 -18.24 9.85 3.69
CA PRO A 264 -17.33 9.91 2.55
C PRO A 264 -17.76 11.03 1.59
N THR A 265 -16.82 11.92 1.24
CA THR A 265 -17.10 13.01 0.28
C THR A 265 -16.70 12.66 -1.14
N TRP A 266 -16.10 11.47 -1.34
CA TRP A 266 -15.67 10.92 -2.64
C TRP A 266 -14.52 11.69 -3.30
N GLU A 267 -13.97 12.72 -2.64
CA GLU A 267 -12.83 13.50 -3.14
C GLU A 267 -11.60 12.59 -3.32
N VAL A 268 -11.32 11.70 -2.36
CA VAL A 268 -10.19 10.76 -2.43
C VAL A 268 -10.42 9.71 -3.52
N THR A 269 -11.62 9.15 -3.64
CA THR A 269 -11.93 8.24 -4.75
C THR A 269 -11.72 8.92 -6.11
N CYS A 270 -12.18 10.17 -6.26
CA CYS A 270 -11.97 10.98 -7.46
C CYS A 270 -10.48 11.20 -7.74
N PHE A 271 -9.65 11.45 -6.73
CA PHE A 271 -8.19 11.56 -6.90
C PHE A 271 -7.59 10.33 -7.58
N PHE A 272 -7.91 9.12 -7.10
CA PHE A 272 -7.41 7.88 -7.69
C PHE A 272 -7.94 7.65 -9.11
N VAL A 273 -9.23 7.90 -9.35
CA VAL A 273 -9.84 7.72 -10.67
C VAL A 273 -9.22 8.68 -11.70
N LEU A 274 -9.06 9.96 -11.35
CA LEU A 274 -8.44 10.95 -12.22
C LEU A 274 -6.97 10.62 -12.50
N HIS A 275 -6.23 10.19 -11.47
CA HIS A 275 -4.87 9.70 -11.65
C HIS A 275 -4.81 8.54 -12.64
N SER A 276 -5.76 7.59 -12.56
CA SER A 276 -5.85 6.49 -13.52
C SER A 276 -6.10 6.97 -14.95
N VAL A 277 -7.00 7.94 -15.15
CA VAL A 277 -7.29 8.49 -16.47
C VAL A 277 -6.04 9.15 -17.05
N CYS A 278 -5.32 9.92 -16.23
CA CYS A 278 -4.07 10.56 -16.63
C CYS A 278 -2.96 9.55 -16.92
N MET A 279 -2.87 8.46 -16.15
CA MET A 279 -1.95 7.36 -16.44
C MET A 279 -2.29 6.65 -17.76
N VAL A 280 -3.57 6.35 -18.01
CA VAL A 280 -4.02 5.75 -19.29
C VAL A 280 -3.67 6.67 -20.46
N ALA A 281 -3.90 7.97 -20.31
CA ALA A 281 -3.52 8.97 -21.30
C ALA A 281 -1.99 9.02 -21.49
N GLU A 282 -1.20 8.97 -20.42
CA GLU A 282 0.27 8.93 -20.49
C GLU A 282 0.74 7.67 -21.23
N VAL A 283 0.16 6.50 -20.96
CA VAL A 283 0.47 5.25 -21.68
C VAL A 283 0.16 5.40 -23.17
N ALA A 284 -1.00 5.95 -23.51
CA ALA A 284 -1.41 6.16 -24.90
C ALA A 284 -0.47 7.14 -25.62
N VAL A 285 -0.16 8.28 -25.00
CA VAL A 285 0.77 9.28 -25.53
C VAL A 285 2.16 8.69 -25.69
N LYS A 286 2.69 7.99 -24.69
CA LYS A 286 4.00 7.32 -24.80
C LYS A 286 4.03 6.30 -25.92
N LYS A 287 2.98 5.50 -26.13
CA LYS A 287 2.88 4.57 -27.27
C LYS A 287 2.93 5.27 -28.63
N VAL A 288 2.43 6.51 -28.73
CA VAL A 288 2.46 7.32 -29.97
C VAL A 288 3.80 8.04 -30.14
N VAL A 289 4.29 8.67 -29.07
CA VAL A 289 5.54 9.45 -29.04
C VAL A 289 6.76 8.53 -29.23
N LEU A 290 6.76 7.33 -28.65
CA LEU A 290 7.83 6.35 -28.83
C LEU A 290 7.90 5.84 -30.27
N ARG A 291 6.76 5.69 -30.97
CA ARG A 291 6.74 5.42 -32.42
C ARG A 291 7.34 6.56 -33.24
N ARG A 292 7.26 7.79 -32.74
CA ARG A 292 7.83 8.98 -33.38
C ARG A 292 9.30 9.21 -33.01
N GLY A 293 9.88 8.41 -32.11
CA GLY A 293 11.27 8.49 -31.67
C GLY A 293 11.56 9.58 -30.62
N TRP A 294 10.55 10.27 -30.11
CA TRP A 294 10.76 11.34 -29.14
C TRP A 294 10.82 10.73 -27.73
N ARG A 295 11.83 11.09 -26.93
CA ARG A 295 11.90 10.71 -25.51
C ARG A 295 11.97 11.98 -24.69
N LEU A 296 11.00 12.15 -23.79
CA LEU A 296 11.06 13.27 -22.84
C LEU A 296 12.23 13.03 -21.89
N HIS A 297 13.10 14.03 -21.72
CA HIS A 297 14.25 13.90 -20.83
C HIS A 297 13.77 13.74 -19.38
N ARG A 298 14.38 12.81 -18.64
CA ARG A 298 14.02 12.48 -17.24
C ARG A 298 14.01 13.70 -16.32
N ALA A 299 14.88 14.67 -16.59
CA ALA A 299 14.95 15.92 -15.82
C ALA A 299 13.72 16.83 -15.99
N VAL A 300 12.94 16.65 -17.06
CA VAL A 300 11.70 17.41 -17.29
C VAL A 300 10.48 16.59 -16.83
N SER A 301 10.48 15.28 -17.13
CA SER A 301 9.34 14.43 -16.79
C SER A 301 9.16 14.24 -15.28
N GLY A 302 10.25 14.09 -14.51
CA GLY A 302 10.20 13.93 -13.06
C GLY A 302 9.53 15.12 -12.34
N PRO A 303 10.04 16.36 -12.49
CA PRO A 303 9.41 17.53 -11.88
C PRO A 303 7.97 17.75 -12.34
N LEU A 304 7.66 17.48 -13.61
CA LEU A 304 6.30 17.61 -14.12
C LEU A 304 5.32 16.64 -13.43
N VAL A 305 5.74 15.38 -13.23
CA VAL A 305 4.97 14.36 -12.52
C VAL A 305 4.76 14.76 -11.06
N VAL A 306 5.82 15.21 -10.38
CA VAL A 306 5.74 15.66 -8.98
C VAL A 306 4.83 16.88 -8.83
N ALA A 307 4.95 17.87 -9.72
CA ALA A 307 4.10 19.05 -9.70
C ALA A 307 2.63 18.69 -9.95
N PHE A 308 2.37 17.84 -10.95
CA PHE A 308 1.02 17.33 -11.25
C PHE A 308 0.43 16.63 -10.03
N LEU A 309 1.17 15.70 -9.42
CA LEU A 309 0.76 14.98 -8.22
C LEU A 309 0.48 15.93 -7.05
N ALA A 310 1.35 16.93 -6.83
CA ALA A 310 1.18 17.90 -5.75
C ALA A 310 -0.08 18.75 -5.93
N ILE A 311 -0.38 19.20 -7.16
CA ILE A 311 -1.59 19.97 -7.47
C ILE A 311 -2.84 19.15 -7.17
N TRP A 312 -2.91 17.91 -7.66
CA TRP A 312 -4.07 17.04 -7.43
C TRP A 312 -4.20 16.60 -5.98
N ALA A 313 -3.08 16.34 -5.30
CA ALA A 313 -3.09 15.99 -3.88
C ALA A 313 -3.61 17.16 -3.04
N ASN A 314 -3.18 18.40 -3.34
CA ASN A 314 -3.70 19.61 -2.69
C ASN A 314 -5.21 19.76 -2.88
N TRP A 315 -5.72 19.39 -4.06
CA TRP A 315 -7.10 19.64 -4.43
C TRP A 315 -8.08 18.55 -3.96
N LEU A 316 -7.66 17.28 -3.94
CA LEU A 316 -8.58 16.16 -3.70
C LEU A 316 -8.17 15.23 -2.56
N PHE A 317 -6.88 15.20 -2.18
CA PHE A 317 -6.39 14.23 -1.20
C PHE A 317 -6.29 14.83 0.22
N PHE A 318 -5.66 16.00 0.34
CA PHE A 318 -5.47 16.67 1.63
C PHE A 318 -6.69 17.42 2.18
N PRO A 319 -7.60 18.00 1.38
CA PRO A 319 -8.72 18.77 1.92
C PRO A 319 -9.59 18.00 2.90
N GLN A 320 -9.85 16.72 2.65
CA GLN A 320 -10.59 15.87 3.59
C GLN A 320 -9.86 15.67 4.93
N LEU A 321 -8.52 15.57 4.94
CA LEU A 321 -7.73 15.43 6.16
C LEU A 321 -7.67 16.74 6.95
N LEU A 322 -7.40 17.85 6.25
CA LEU A 322 -7.25 19.17 6.85
C LEU A 322 -8.58 19.72 7.37
N ARG A 323 -9.68 19.52 6.65
CA ARG A 323 -11.03 19.92 7.08
C ARG A 323 -11.46 19.25 8.40
N ASN A 324 -10.90 18.08 8.70
CA ASN A 324 -11.23 17.30 9.89
C ASN A 324 -10.15 17.38 10.99
N GLU A 325 -9.19 18.31 10.85
CA GLU A 325 -8.06 18.55 11.77
C GLU A 325 -7.25 17.30 12.08
N MET A 326 -7.07 16.43 11.08
CA MET A 326 -6.35 15.16 11.29
C MET A 326 -4.86 15.38 11.57
N ASP A 327 -4.28 16.44 11.02
CA ASP A 327 -2.92 16.91 11.29
C ASP A 327 -2.71 17.26 12.77
N ARG A 328 -3.66 17.99 13.37
CA ARG A 328 -3.61 18.33 14.79
C ARG A 328 -3.81 17.10 15.68
N LYS A 329 -4.84 16.29 15.37
CA LYS A 329 -5.15 15.07 16.12
C LYS A 329 -4.00 14.06 16.12
N SER A 330 -3.38 13.83 14.95
CA SER A 330 -2.24 12.92 14.86
C SER A 330 -1.03 13.43 15.66
N THR A 331 -0.76 14.73 15.62
CA THR A 331 0.30 15.34 16.42
C THR A 331 0.06 15.16 17.93
N GLU A 332 -1.17 15.37 18.39
CA GLU A 332 -1.56 15.12 19.79
C GLU A 332 -1.38 13.65 20.20
N GLU A 333 -1.79 12.71 19.36
CA GLU A 333 -1.61 11.27 19.60
C GLU A 333 -0.13 10.87 19.66
N TYR A 334 0.73 11.45 18.81
CA TYR A 334 2.17 11.22 18.87
C TYR A 334 2.79 11.74 20.17
N VAL A 335 2.38 12.92 20.65
CA VAL A 335 2.87 13.47 21.92
C VAL A 335 2.50 12.55 23.08
N ILE A 336 1.25 12.09 23.12
CA ILE A 336 0.77 11.13 24.15
C ILE A 336 1.59 9.83 24.10
N LEU A 337 1.86 9.29 22.92
CA LEU A 337 2.66 8.07 22.76
C LEU A 337 4.10 8.27 23.25
N VAL A 338 4.73 9.39 22.90
CA VAL A 338 6.09 9.73 23.35
C VAL A 338 6.15 9.89 24.85
N ASP A 339 5.17 10.57 25.46
CA ASP A 339 5.11 10.76 26.91
C ASP A 339 4.85 9.45 27.65
N PHE A 340 4.02 8.57 27.09
CA PHE A 340 3.83 7.21 27.61
C PHE A 340 5.14 6.41 27.58
N VAL A 341 5.88 6.42 26.47
CA VAL A 341 7.16 5.73 26.35
C VAL A 341 8.20 6.31 27.31
N LYS A 342 8.29 7.64 27.42
CA LYS A 342 9.17 8.30 28.41
C LYS A 342 8.83 7.85 29.83
N SER A 343 7.55 7.84 30.21
CA SER A 343 7.13 7.41 31.55
C SER A 343 7.51 5.97 31.90
N LYS A 344 7.68 5.10 30.89
CA LYS A 344 8.10 3.71 31.04
C LYS A 344 9.61 3.48 30.99
N ILE A 345 10.37 4.42 30.44
CA ILE A 345 11.85 4.35 30.41
C ILE A 345 12.45 4.95 31.68
N TYR A 346 11.79 5.97 32.26
CA TYR A 346 12.25 6.66 33.47
C TYR A 346 11.71 6.04 34.78
N HIS A 347 11.11 4.85 34.73
CA HIS A 347 10.69 4.01 35.85
C HIS A 347 11.29 2.61 35.69
#